data_AF-B0MK09-F1
#
_entry.id   AF-B0MK09-F1
#
_cell.length_a   1.000
_cell.length_b   1.000
_cell.length_c   1.000
_cell.angle_alpha   90.00
_cell.angle_beta   90.00
_cell.angle_gamma   90.00
#
_symmetry.space_group_name_H-M   'P 1'
#
loop_
_entity.id
_entity.type
_entity.pdbx_description
1 polymer ?
#
loop_
_entity_poly.entity_id
_entity_poly.type
_entity_poly.pdbx_seq_one_letter_code
_entity_poly.pdbx_strand_id
1 'polypeptide(L)' 'MFIFEKRTQIPVVIKNRNPKLASYILSQYGGPDGELGAALRYLSQRFAQTDKRAIATLTDIGVSVQE' A
#
# COMPACT_ATOMS: atom_id res chain seq x y z
N MET A 1 8.11 2.17 -14.03
CA MET A 1 9.13 2.84 -13.20
C MET A 1 8.42 3.44 -12.00
N PHE A 2 8.98 3.34 -10.81
CA PHE A 2 8.39 3.97 -9.61
C PHE A 2 9.13 5.28 -9.32
N ILE A 3 8.39 6.29 -8.86
CA ILE A 3 8.95 7.55 -8.36
C ILE A 3 8.58 7.63 -6.89
N PHE A 4 9.58 7.85 -6.04
CA PHE A 4 9.37 8.07 -4.63
C PHE A 4 9.39 9.57 -4.34
N GLU A 5 8.35 10.06 -3.71
CA GLU A 5 8.28 11.42 -3.21
C GLU A 5 8.29 11.36 -1.68
N LYS A 6 9.12 12.18 -1.03
CA LYS A 6 9.25 12.21 0.42
C LYS A 6 8.09 12.97 1.08
N ARG A 7 6.87 12.52 0.82
CA ARG A 7 5.62 12.98 1.43
C ARG A 7 4.69 11.80 1.67
N THR A 8 3.83 11.91 2.68
CA THR A 8 2.74 10.95 2.89
C THR A 8 1.56 11.29 1.98
N GLN A 9 0.78 10.28 1.59
CA GLN A 9 -0.42 10.47 0.76
C GLN A 9 -1.45 11.39 1.44
N ILE A 10 -1.58 11.26 2.76
CA ILE A 10 -2.35 12.17 3.62
C ILE A 10 -1.45 12.69 4.75
N PRO A 11 -1.62 13.93 5.22
CA PRO A 11 -0.84 14.46 6.34
C PRO A 11 -1.13 13.67 7.62
N VAL A 12 -0.07 13.12 8.23
CA VAL A 12 -0.17 12.35 9.47
C VAL A 12 0.12 13.27 10.66
N VAL A 13 -0.84 13.41 11.57
CA VAL A 13 -0.72 14.27 12.77
C VAL A 13 -0.86 13.41 14.04
N ILE A 14 0.25 13.19 14.74
CA ILE A 14 0.28 12.43 15.99
C ILE A 14 0.40 13.39 17.17
N LYS A 15 -0.64 13.46 18.01
CA LYS A 15 -0.68 14.39 19.17
C LYS A 15 -0.12 13.79 20.45
N ASN A 16 -0.26 12.47 20.64
CA ASN A 16 0.11 11.78 21.86
C ASN A 16 0.77 10.43 21.56
N ARG A 17 1.73 10.03 22.41
CA ARG A 17 2.37 8.71 22.33
C ARG A 17 1.42 7.63 22.84
N ASN A 18 1.12 6.63 22.01
CA ASN A 18 0.33 5.46 22.40
C ASN A 18 0.92 4.15 21.82
N PRO A 19 1.78 3.46 22.58
CA PRO A 19 2.42 2.22 22.11
C PRO A 19 1.44 1.06 21.88
N LYS A 20 0.34 0.99 22.64
CA LYS A 20 -0.69 -0.03 22.47
C LYS A 20 -1.45 0.15 21.15
N LEU A 21 -1.74 1.40 20.77
CA LEU A 21 -2.31 1.67 19.45
C LEU A 21 -1.30 1.34 18.34
N ALA A 22 -0.03 1.69 18.53
CA ALA A 22 1.02 1.37 17.56
C ALA A 22 1.13 -0.15 17.31
N SER A 23 0.96 -1.00 18.32
CA SER A 23 0.99 -2.45 18.11
C SER A 23 -0.14 -2.96 17.22
N TYR A 24 -1.33 -2.34 17.25
CA TYR A 24 -2.40 -2.67 16.32
C TYR A 24 -2.12 -2.15 14.90
N ILE A 25 -1.51 -0.97 14.76
CA ILE A 25 -1.13 -0.43 13.44
C ILE A 25 -0.08 -1.34 12.77
N LEU A 26 0.84 -1.91 13.54
CA LEU A 26 1.84 -2.86 13.00
C LEU A 26 1.21 -4.08 12.34
N SER A 27 0.05 -4.56 12.82
CA SER A 27 -0.63 -5.69 12.17
C SER A 27 -1.23 -5.30 10.82
N GLN A 28 -1.66 -4.05 10.64
CA GLN A 28 -2.08 -3.55 9.33
C GLN A 28 -0.90 -3.26 8.41
N TYR A 29 0.28 -2.96 8.96
CA TYR A 29 1.48 -2.77 8.14
C TYR A 29 2.03 -4.10 7.59
N GLY A 30 2.23 -5.10 8.46
CA GLY A 30 2.95 -6.34 8.11
C GLY A 30 2.25 -7.64 8.50
N GLY A 31 0.99 -7.59 8.96
CA GLY A 31 0.21 -8.79 9.23
C GLY A 31 -0.26 -9.50 7.95
N PRO A 32 -0.91 -10.67 8.08
CA PRO A 32 -1.35 -11.49 6.94
C PRO A 32 -2.27 -10.73 5.96
N ASP A 33 -3.14 -9.89 6.50
CA ASP A 33 -4.07 -9.03 5.76
C ASP A 33 -3.60 -7.56 5.71
N GLY A 34 -2.29 -7.33 5.92
CA GLY A 34 -1.71 -5.99 5.94
C GLY A 34 -1.45 -5.40 4.55
N GLU A 35 -1.25 -4.10 4.51
CA GLU A 35 -1.06 -3.28 3.31
C GLU A 35 0.17 -3.70 2.50
N LEU A 36 1.26 -4.10 3.17
CA LEU A 36 2.45 -4.62 2.49
C LEU A 36 2.11 -5.88 1.66
N GLY A 37 1.35 -6.80 2.26
CA GLY A 37 0.91 -8.01 1.58
C GLY A 37 -0.02 -7.71 0.41
N ALA A 38 -0.95 -6.76 0.59
CA ALA A 38 -1.85 -6.32 -0.47
C ALA A 38 -1.09 -5.69 -1.65
N ALA A 39 -0.21 -4.72 -1.39
CA ALA A 39 0.57 -4.03 -2.42
C ALA A 39 1.45 -5.02 -3.21
N LEU A 40 2.19 -5.90 -2.51
CA LEU A 40 3.02 -6.90 -3.17
C LEU A 40 2.19 -7.88 -4.00
N ARG A 41 1.02 -8.29 -3.51
CA ARG A 41 0.12 -9.21 -4.22
C ARG A 41 -0.34 -8.61 -5.54
N TYR A 42 -0.88 -7.39 -5.54
CA TYR A 42 -1.35 -6.73 -6.76
C TYR A 42 -0.21 -6.47 -7.75
N LEU A 43 0.93 -5.97 -7.26
CA LEU A 43 2.12 -5.71 -8.08
C LEU A 43 2.74 -6.99 -8.65
N SER A 44 2.60 -8.12 -7.98
CA SER A 44 3.06 -9.43 -8.48
C SER A 44 2.09 -10.00 -9.51
N GLN A 45 0.78 -9.91 -9.25
CA GLN A 45 -0.26 -10.42 -10.15
C GLN A 45 -0.21 -9.78 -11.53
N ARG A 46 0.15 -8.49 -11.62
CA ARG A 46 0.23 -7.80 -12.91
C ARG A 46 1.22 -8.45 -13.91
N PHE A 47 2.26 -9.14 -13.42
CA PHE A 47 3.25 -9.78 -14.29
C PHE A 47 2.75 -11.08 -14.93
N ALA A 48 1.78 -11.74 -14.30
CA ALA A 48 1.16 -12.96 -14.81
C ALA A 48 -0.15 -12.69 -15.58
N GLN A 49 -0.65 -11.45 -15.53
CA GLN A 49 -1.91 -11.06 -16.16
C GLN A 49 -1.75 -10.84 -17.66
N THR A 50 -2.78 -11.17 -18.45
CA THR A 50 -2.78 -11.04 -19.91
C THR A 50 -3.68 -9.91 -20.41
N ASP A 51 -4.73 -9.57 -19.67
CA ASP A 51 -5.57 -8.40 -19.97
C ASP A 51 -4.87 -7.10 -19.59
N LYS A 52 -4.60 -6.26 -20.60
CA LYS A 52 -3.97 -4.95 -20.45
C LYS A 52 -4.73 -4.03 -19.49
N ARG A 53 -6.07 -4.10 -19.43
CA ARG A 53 -6.87 -3.28 -18.50
C ARG A 53 -6.66 -3.75 -17.07
N ALA A 54 -6.71 -5.06 -16.83
CA ALA A 54 -6.44 -5.61 -15.52
C ALA A 54 -5.01 -5.32 -15.03
N ILE A 55 -4.00 -5.36 -15.93
CA ILE A 55 -2.61 -4.96 -15.60
C ILE A 55 -2.55 -3.50 -15.11
N ALA A 56 -3.25 -2.59 -15.81
CA ALA A 56 -3.32 -1.18 -15.41
C ALA A 56 -3.97 -1.04 -14.03
N THR A 57 -5.15 -1.64 -13.84
CA THR A 57 -5.87 -1.61 -12.55
C THR A 57 -5.03 -2.17 -11.41
N LEU A 58 -4.38 -3.33 -11.60
CA LEU A 58 -3.49 -3.93 -10.59
C LEU A 58 -2.28 -3.04 -10.26
N THR A 59 -1.79 -2.29 -11.24
CA THR A 59 -0.71 -1.32 -11.03
C THR A 59 -1.21 -0.12 -10.25
N ASP A 60 -2.37 0.42 -10.59
CA ASP A 60 -2.96 1.59 -9.92
C ASP A 60 -3.27 1.31 -8.44
N ILE A 61 -3.90 0.16 -8.15
CA ILE A 61 -4.20 -0.23 -6.77
C ILE A 61 -2.94 -0.59 -5.97
N GLY A 62 -1.92 -1.18 -6.62
CA GLY A 62 -0.67 -1.56 -5.97
C GLY A 62 0.23 -0.37 -5.62
N VAL A 63 0.04 0.76 -6.29
CA VAL A 63 0.76 2.03 -6.04
C VAL A 63 -0.07 3.02 -5.23
N SER A 64 -1.40 2.83 -5.16
CA SER A 64 -2.34 3.72 -4.48
C SER A 64 -2.24 5.18 -4.97
N VAL A 65 -2.29 5.40 -6.29
CA VAL A 65 -2.38 6.75 -6.84
C VAL A 65 -3.84 7.21 -6.74
N GLN A 66 -4.14 8.14 -5.83
CA GLN A 66 -5.36 8.94 -5.91
C GLN A 66 -5.03 10.19 -6.72
N GLU A 67 -5.84 10.45 -7.76
CA GLU A 67 -5.83 11.70 -8.53
C GLU A 67 -6.09 12.92 -7.64
#